data_AF-A0A956AYA4-F1
#
_entry.id   AF-A0A956AYA4-F1
#
_cell.length_a   1.000
_cell.length_b   1.000
_cell.length_c   1.000
_cell.angle_alpha   90.00
_cell.angle_beta   90.00
_cell.angle_gamma   90.00
#
_symmetry.space_group_name_H-M   'P 1'
#
loop_
_entity.id
_entity.type
_entity.pdbx_description
1 polymer ?
#
loop_
_entity_poly.entity_id
_entity_poly.type
_entity_poly.pdbx_seq_one_letter_code
_entity_poly.pdbx_strand_id
1 'polypeptide(L)'
;PDADEVCNNRDDDCDTGIDEGVLVTYYADQDVDTFGDDATTTLACTRPQGFSPTGGDCDDGDSGINPNADEVCDQQDQDCDTLVDEGALLTFYGDPDGDGYGAFTDPTKACEAPEGYVSNASDCDSTDATINPQGVEVCGDGIDQNCNGRDLSCDVTDNDGDGFTPLDGDCDDDDATVYPGASELCDGQDNDCDGRTDEALNPPEGGEPCANGRGICRRQGVLACLDGAIRCDAQPGRPQVEICNGLDDDCDGTTDELPGTGEPCVVGVGACQRQGLTA
;
A
#
# COMPACT_ATOMS: atom_id res chain seq x y z
N PRO A 1 17.20 77.36 22.51
CA PRO A 1 18.58 77.48 21.99
C PRO A 1 19.40 76.30 22.48
N ASP A 2 19.77 75.41 21.56
CA ASP A 2 20.73 74.33 21.80
C ASP A 2 20.25 73.32 22.87
N ALA A 3 18.97 72.92 22.82
CA ALA A 3 18.44 71.77 23.56
C ALA A 3 18.51 70.50 22.71
N ASP A 4 18.38 69.32 23.32
CA ASP A 4 18.08 68.10 22.57
C ASP A 4 16.57 68.09 22.26
N GLU A 5 16.18 67.96 20.99
CA GLU A 5 14.77 67.83 20.57
C GLU A 5 14.12 66.57 21.19
N VAL A 6 12.86 66.69 21.62
CA VAL A 6 12.13 65.57 22.24
C VAL A 6 10.68 65.53 21.75
N CYS A 7 10.36 64.59 20.87
CA CYS A 7 9.05 64.39 20.23
C CYS A 7 7.81 64.80 21.06
N ASN A 8 7.45 66.09 20.98
CA ASN A 8 6.35 66.71 21.74
C ASN A 8 5.60 67.81 20.97
N ASN A 9 5.86 67.93 19.66
CA ASN A 9 5.26 68.92 18.75
C ASN A 9 5.65 70.35 19.14
N ARG A 10 6.94 70.55 19.45
CA ARG A 10 7.53 71.86 19.75
C ARG A 10 8.94 71.99 19.19
N ASP A 11 9.28 73.24 18.92
CA ASP A 11 10.62 73.78 18.75
C ASP A 11 11.27 73.90 20.16
N ASP A 12 11.98 72.87 20.64
CA ASP A 12 12.62 72.88 21.97
C ASP A 12 14.00 73.57 21.90
N ASP A 13 14.74 73.39 20.79
CA ASP A 13 16.05 73.98 20.53
C ASP A 13 16.00 75.41 19.97
N CYS A 14 14.86 75.90 19.48
CA CYS A 14 14.64 77.25 18.93
C CYS A 14 15.30 77.56 17.57
N ASP A 15 15.62 76.56 16.72
CA ASP A 15 16.19 76.77 15.38
C ASP A 15 15.14 77.08 14.28
N THR A 16 13.84 77.01 14.61
CA THR A 16 12.63 77.10 13.76
C THR A 16 12.10 75.79 13.16
N GLY A 17 12.74 74.66 13.48
CA GLY A 17 12.17 73.32 13.34
C GLY A 17 11.03 73.00 14.33
N ILE A 18 10.49 71.78 14.23
CA ILE A 18 9.67 71.08 15.24
C ILE A 18 10.02 69.58 15.24
N ASP A 19 10.52 69.05 16.36
CA ASP A 19 10.85 67.63 16.59
C ASP A 19 11.97 67.06 15.64
N GLU A 20 12.87 67.88 15.08
CA GLU A 20 13.93 67.45 14.16
C GLU A 20 14.89 66.41 14.76
N GLY A 21 15.40 65.52 13.90
CA GLY A 21 16.34 64.46 14.30
C GLY A 21 15.73 63.35 15.17
N VAL A 22 14.52 63.55 15.70
CA VAL A 22 13.73 62.54 16.44
C VAL A 22 12.49 62.05 15.69
N LEU A 23 12.14 62.66 14.55
CA LEU A 23 11.16 62.09 13.60
C LEU A 23 11.64 60.74 13.03
N VAL A 24 10.71 59.80 12.91
CA VAL A 24 10.91 58.48 12.29
C VAL A 24 10.18 58.43 10.95
N THR A 25 10.78 57.78 9.95
CA THR A 25 10.12 57.48 8.67
C THR A 25 9.07 56.39 8.88
N TYR A 26 7.87 56.65 8.37
CA TYR A 26 6.79 55.69 8.26
C TYR A 26 6.37 55.56 6.80
N TYR A 27 5.94 54.36 6.42
CA TYR A 27 5.62 53.91 5.06
C TYR A 27 4.10 53.73 4.95
N ALA A 28 3.48 54.02 3.81
CA ALA A 28 2.04 53.78 3.63
C ALA A 28 1.74 52.27 3.76
N ASP A 29 0.64 51.92 4.44
CA ASP A 29 0.29 50.56 4.87
C ASP A 29 -1.23 50.43 4.67
N GLN A 30 -1.64 50.03 3.46
CA GLN A 30 -3.01 50.08 2.93
C GLN A 30 -3.75 48.73 3.08
N ASP A 31 -3.09 47.59 2.89
CA ASP A 31 -3.68 46.26 3.11
C ASP A 31 -3.60 45.75 4.57
N VAL A 32 -2.69 46.34 5.37
CA VAL A 32 -2.51 46.11 6.81
C VAL A 32 -1.69 44.85 7.18
N ASP A 33 -0.70 44.46 6.37
CA ASP A 33 0.19 43.32 6.64
C ASP A 33 1.41 43.60 7.56
N THR A 34 1.72 44.89 7.81
CA THR A 34 2.85 45.44 8.59
C THR A 34 4.17 45.76 7.87
N PHE A 35 4.22 45.71 6.54
CA PHE A 35 5.19 46.43 5.71
C PHE A 35 4.56 47.69 5.09
N GLY A 36 5.10 48.22 3.99
CA GLY A 36 4.55 49.41 3.35
C GLY A 36 5.42 50.06 2.27
N ASP A 37 4.78 50.86 1.42
CA ASP A 37 5.38 51.46 0.21
C ASP A 37 6.55 52.42 0.51
N ASP A 38 7.74 52.03 0.04
CA ASP A 38 8.99 52.81 0.07
C ASP A 38 8.89 54.15 -0.70
N ALA A 39 7.98 54.27 -1.68
CA ALA A 39 7.73 55.52 -2.42
C ALA A 39 6.79 56.49 -1.69
N THR A 40 5.90 56.00 -0.81
CA THR A 40 4.87 56.82 -0.12
C THR A 40 5.18 56.94 1.38
N THR A 41 6.25 57.67 1.69
CA THR A 41 6.73 57.87 3.06
C THR A 41 6.27 59.17 3.73
N THR A 42 6.26 59.17 5.06
CA THR A 42 6.02 60.36 5.89
C THR A 42 6.93 60.37 7.14
N LEU A 43 7.20 61.54 7.71
CA LEU A 43 8.00 61.69 8.93
C LEU A 43 7.10 62.04 10.11
N ALA A 44 7.18 61.28 11.20
CA ALA A 44 6.38 61.52 12.41
C ALA A 44 7.06 61.03 13.69
N CYS A 45 6.59 61.52 14.84
CA CYS A 45 6.99 61.06 16.17
C CYS A 45 6.32 59.74 16.61
N THR A 46 5.19 59.39 15.99
CA THR A 46 4.40 58.20 16.31
C THR A 46 3.68 57.74 15.05
N ARG A 47 3.62 56.42 14.83
CA ARG A 47 3.00 55.77 13.67
C ARG A 47 1.61 56.38 13.34
N PRO A 48 1.44 57.03 12.18
CA PRO A 48 0.14 57.51 11.72
C PRO A 48 -0.85 56.36 11.46
N GLN A 49 -2.10 56.69 11.16
CA GLN A 49 -3.10 55.70 10.75
C GLN A 49 -2.93 55.36 9.26
N GLY A 50 -2.85 54.06 8.93
CA GLY A 50 -2.57 53.59 7.56
C GLY A 50 -1.09 53.71 7.18
N PHE A 51 -0.21 53.51 8.15
CA PHE A 51 1.24 53.57 7.98
C PHE A 51 1.96 52.52 8.85
N SER A 52 3.06 51.95 8.34
CA SER A 52 3.95 50.99 9.00
C SER A 52 5.31 51.62 9.39
N PRO A 53 5.99 51.15 10.47
CA PRO A 53 7.39 51.49 10.73
C PRO A 53 8.39 50.74 9.84
N THR A 54 7.94 49.77 9.05
CA THR A 54 8.76 48.93 8.17
C THR A 54 8.37 49.24 6.72
N GLY A 55 9.37 49.45 5.86
CA GLY A 55 9.18 49.55 4.40
C GLY A 55 9.68 48.30 3.68
N GLY A 56 9.72 48.36 2.35
CA GLY A 56 10.16 47.26 1.48
C GLY A 56 9.04 46.34 0.98
N ASP A 57 7.78 46.73 1.14
CA ASP A 57 6.64 46.13 0.44
C ASP A 57 6.69 46.50 -1.06
N CYS A 58 6.31 45.54 -1.91
CA CYS A 58 6.32 45.66 -3.36
C CYS A 58 4.92 45.66 -4.03
N ASP A 59 3.83 45.37 -3.31
CA ASP A 59 2.44 45.67 -3.73
C ASP A 59 1.50 45.89 -2.51
N ASP A 60 1.51 47.12 -1.96
CA ASP A 60 0.61 47.73 -0.93
C ASP A 60 -0.91 47.60 -1.24
N GLY A 61 -1.30 46.81 -2.24
CA GLY A 61 -2.66 46.36 -2.53
C GLY A 61 -2.99 44.92 -2.10
N ASP A 62 -2.00 44.07 -1.80
CA ASP A 62 -2.22 42.66 -1.43
C ASP A 62 -1.23 42.14 -0.36
N SER A 63 -1.75 42.04 0.87
CA SER A 63 -1.13 41.49 2.10
C SER A 63 -0.50 40.08 2.02
N GLY A 64 -0.49 39.45 0.85
CA GLY A 64 0.28 38.23 0.55
C GLY A 64 1.66 38.50 -0.08
N ILE A 65 1.99 39.75 -0.42
CA ILE A 65 3.22 40.17 -1.10
C ILE A 65 3.99 41.13 -0.18
N ASN A 66 4.97 40.62 0.57
CA ASN A 66 5.81 41.39 1.48
C ASN A 66 7.07 40.61 1.93
N PRO A 67 8.10 41.28 2.49
CA PRO A 67 9.33 40.65 3.00
C PRO A 67 9.27 39.59 4.13
N ASN A 68 8.10 38.99 4.40
CA ASN A 68 7.94 37.79 5.22
C ASN A 68 7.03 36.72 4.56
N ALA A 69 6.62 36.89 3.30
CA ALA A 69 5.77 35.93 2.60
C ALA A 69 6.51 34.61 2.27
N ASP A 70 5.75 33.53 2.05
CA ASP A 70 6.27 32.29 1.46
C ASP A 70 5.98 32.34 -0.06
N GLU A 71 7.00 32.24 -0.90
CA GLU A 71 6.85 32.13 -2.36
C GLU A 71 5.88 31.01 -2.79
N VAL A 72 5.08 31.29 -3.82
CA VAL A 72 4.25 30.34 -4.55
C VAL A 72 4.50 30.45 -6.04
N CYS A 73 4.48 29.31 -6.74
CA CYS A 73 4.75 29.24 -8.17
C CYS A 73 3.63 29.86 -9.04
N ASP A 74 3.61 31.20 -9.17
CA ASP A 74 2.69 31.94 -10.03
C ASP A 74 3.34 33.01 -10.93
N GLN A 75 4.66 33.20 -10.85
CA GLN A 75 5.49 34.22 -11.53
C GLN A 75 5.36 35.65 -11.00
N GLN A 76 4.94 35.83 -9.75
CA GLN A 76 5.09 37.08 -9.00
C GLN A 76 6.28 36.97 -8.03
N ASP A 77 6.71 38.09 -7.47
CA ASP A 77 7.69 38.21 -6.38
C ASP A 77 6.86 38.43 -5.10
N GLN A 78 6.85 37.49 -4.14
CA GLN A 78 6.06 37.61 -2.90
C GLN A 78 6.94 38.07 -1.74
N ASP A 79 8.17 37.56 -1.60
CA ASP A 79 9.07 37.98 -0.51
C ASP A 79 9.82 39.30 -0.79
N CYS A 80 9.57 39.91 -1.95
CA CYS A 80 10.11 41.20 -2.39
C CYS A 80 11.67 41.26 -2.46
N ASP A 81 12.38 40.11 -2.54
CA ASP A 81 13.85 40.09 -2.68
C ASP A 81 14.36 40.42 -4.10
N THR A 82 13.44 40.56 -5.08
CA THR A 82 13.65 40.78 -6.53
C THR A 82 13.97 39.54 -7.36
N LEU A 83 13.90 38.36 -6.77
CA LEU A 83 13.76 37.09 -7.46
C LEU A 83 12.25 36.76 -7.65
N VAL A 84 11.93 35.54 -8.08
CA VAL A 84 10.58 35.10 -8.50
C VAL A 84 10.53 33.57 -8.41
N ASP A 85 9.54 33.04 -7.70
CA ASP A 85 9.27 31.62 -7.45
C ASP A 85 10.43 30.83 -6.76
N GLU A 86 11.58 31.42 -6.38
CA GLU A 86 12.82 30.68 -6.03
C GLU A 86 12.74 29.86 -4.73
N GLY A 87 11.97 30.36 -3.76
CA GLY A 87 11.51 29.63 -2.57
C GLY A 87 10.52 28.51 -2.89
N ALA A 88 9.72 28.66 -3.95
CA ALA A 88 8.71 27.69 -4.38
C ALA A 88 9.25 26.57 -5.30
N LEU A 89 10.41 26.76 -5.97
CA LEU A 89 10.90 25.81 -6.97
C LEU A 89 11.11 24.38 -6.44
N LEU A 90 10.35 23.45 -7.02
CA LEU A 90 10.49 22.02 -6.88
C LEU A 90 11.77 21.51 -7.55
N THR A 91 12.22 20.32 -7.14
CA THR A 91 13.42 19.67 -7.68
C THR A 91 13.02 18.53 -8.61
N PHE A 92 13.56 18.53 -9.82
CA PHE A 92 13.33 17.52 -10.85
C PHE A 92 14.65 16.95 -11.38
N TYR A 93 14.60 15.71 -11.86
CA TYR A 93 15.73 14.91 -12.32
C TYR A 93 15.48 14.48 -13.77
N GLY A 94 16.53 14.38 -14.56
CA GLY A 94 16.40 14.01 -15.98
C GLY A 94 15.93 12.56 -16.16
N ASP A 95 15.05 12.35 -17.13
CA ASP A 95 14.50 11.08 -17.60
C ASP A 95 14.83 10.96 -19.12
N PRO A 96 16.02 10.42 -19.48
CA PRO A 96 16.55 10.51 -20.84
C PRO A 96 16.09 9.39 -21.79
N ASP A 97 15.61 8.26 -21.26
CA ASP A 97 15.08 7.13 -22.03
C ASP A 97 13.54 7.02 -21.99
N GLY A 98 12.88 7.65 -21.01
CA GLY A 98 11.43 7.88 -20.98
C GLY A 98 10.64 6.87 -20.15
N ASP A 99 11.24 6.23 -19.14
CA ASP A 99 10.58 5.21 -18.32
C ASP A 99 9.79 5.75 -17.12
N GLY A 100 10.04 7.01 -16.71
CA GLY A 100 9.39 7.69 -15.60
C GLY A 100 10.20 7.76 -14.30
N TYR A 101 11.40 7.18 -14.25
CA TYR A 101 12.38 7.35 -13.18
C TYR A 101 13.44 8.39 -13.55
N GLY A 102 14.02 9.01 -12.54
CA GLY A 102 14.94 10.13 -12.73
C GLY A 102 16.32 9.83 -12.19
N ALA A 103 17.35 10.24 -12.94
CA ALA A 103 18.76 10.03 -12.62
C ALA A 103 19.13 10.55 -11.22
N PHE A 104 20.01 9.85 -10.50
CA PHE A 104 20.48 10.28 -9.16
C PHE A 104 21.23 11.63 -9.12
N THR A 105 21.60 12.23 -10.26
CA THR A 105 22.53 13.38 -10.34
C THR A 105 22.00 14.53 -11.20
N ASP A 106 22.65 15.69 -11.06
CA ASP A 106 22.40 16.92 -11.83
C ASP A 106 20.92 17.38 -11.91
N PRO A 107 20.21 17.49 -10.77
CA PRO A 107 18.83 17.98 -10.74
C PRO A 107 18.69 19.44 -11.20
N THR A 108 17.53 19.75 -11.78
CA THR A 108 17.09 21.09 -12.12
C THR A 108 15.96 21.54 -11.19
N LYS A 109 15.93 22.84 -10.85
CA LYS A 109 14.83 23.46 -10.10
C LYS A 109 13.85 24.13 -11.06
N ALA A 110 12.54 23.91 -10.86
CA ALA A 110 11.44 24.52 -11.63
C ALA A 110 10.12 24.49 -10.85
N CYS A 111 9.09 25.21 -11.33
CA CYS A 111 7.74 25.13 -10.77
C CYS A 111 6.94 23.91 -11.24
N GLU A 112 7.05 23.57 -12.52
CA GLU A 112 6.50 22.35 -13.12
C GLU A 112 7.64 21.51 -13.72
N ALA A 113 7.41 20.22 -13.91
CA ALA A 113 8.41 19.30 -14.48
C ALA A 113 8.77 19.71 -15.92
N PRO A 114 10.05 19.98 -16.23
CA PRO A 114 10.48 20.25 -17.61
C PRO A 114 10.28 19.05 -18.54
N GLU A 115 10.29 19.28 -19.86
CA GLU A 115 10.22 18.19 -20.86
C GLU A 115 11.45 17.27 -20.71
N GLY A 116 11.23 15.98 -20.47
CA GLY A 116 12.29 14.99 -20.19
C GLY A 116 12.79 14.98 -18.74
N TYR A 117 11.96 15.38 -17.77
CA TYR A 117 12.28 15.38 -16.34
C TYR A 117 11.13 14.83 -15.48
N VAL A 118 11.48 14.22 -14.35
CA VAL A 118 10.55 13.67 -13.34
C VAL A 118 10.92 14.12 -11.92
N SER A 119 10.00 13.95 -10.97
CA SER A 119 10.14 14.42 -9.58
C SER A 119 10.83 13.43 -8.62
N ASN A 120 11.35 12.31 -9.13
CA ASN A 120 12.01 11.27 -8.34
C ASN A 120 13.48 11.11 -8.77
N ALA A 121 14.33 10.65 -7.85
CA ALA A 121 15.74 10.36 -8.07
C ALA A 121 15.99 8.90 -7.67
N SER A 122 15.63 7.98 -8.57
CA SER A 122 15.51 6.54 -8.26
C SER A 122 16.20 5.64 -9.29
N ASP A 123 16.69 6.22 -10.37
CA ASP A 123 17.27 5.55 -11.53
C ASP A 123 18.79 5.44 -11.39
N CYS A 124 19.30 4.23 -11.63
CA CYS A 124 20.71 3.88 -11.52
C CYS A 124 21.48 3.75 -12.85
N ASP A 125 20.79 3.67 -14.01
CA ASP A 125 21.37 3.92 -15.33
C ASP A 125 20.32 4.54 -16.27
N SER A 126 20.19 5.86 -16.19
CA SER A 126 19.24 6.69 -16.95
C SER A 126 19.59 6.83 -18.44
N THR A 127 20.05 5.73 -19.03
CA THR A 127 20.19 5.52 -20.47
C THR A 127 19.62 4.17 -20.93
N ASP A 128 19.11 3.34 -20.01
CA ASP A 128 18.44 2.08 -20.29
C ASP A 128 17.19 1.90 -19.42
N ALA A 129 16.01 2.11 -20.04
CA ALA A 129 14.65 1.95 -19.49
C ALA A 129 14.30 0.54 -18.95
N THR A 130 15.28 -0.34 -18.74
CA THR A 130 15.16 -1.62 -18.03
C THR A 130 15.88 -1.64 -16.68
N ILE A 131 16.65 -0.58 -16.33
CA ILE A 131 17.51 -0.48 -15.14
C ILE A 131 16.98 0.62 -14.20
N ASN A 132 15.86 0.33 -13.53
CA ASN A 132 15.10 1.27 -12.69
C ASN A 132 14.42 0.53 -11.51
N PRO A 133 13.76 1.18 -10.54
CA PRO A 133 13.12 0.50 -9.39
C PRO A 133 12.04 -0.56 -9.69
N GLN A 134 11.67 -0.77 -10.95
CA GLN A 134 10.78 -1.83 -11.45
C GLN A 134 11.44 -2.73 -12.51
N GLY A 135 12.75 -2.58 -12.73
CA GLY A 135 13.55 -3.45 -13.57
C GLY A 135 13.52 -4.91 -13.10
N VAL A 136 13.70 -5.82 -14.06
CA VAL A 136 13.71 -7.27 -13.79
C VAL A 136 15.15 -7.74 -13.72
N GLU A 137 15.54 -8.28 -12.58
CA GLU A 137 16.91 -8.74 -12.32
C GLU A 137 17.39 -9.79 -13.33
N VAL A 138 18.61 -9.64 -13.82
CA VAL A 138 19.33 -10.64 -14.63
C VAL A 138 20.46 -11.21 -13.77
N CYS A 139 20.08 -12.15 -12.92
CA CYS A 139 20.88 -12.63 -11.79
C CYS A 139 22.33 -13.03 -12.14
N GLY A 140 23.29 -12.34 -11.51
CA GLY A 140 24.73 -12.58 -11.63
C GLY A 140 25.41 -12.04 -12.88
N ASP A 141 24.77 -11.11 -13.62
CA ASP A 141 25.42 -10.43 -14.74
C ASP A 141 26.33 -9.26 -14.33
N GLY A 142 26.25 -8.83 -13.06
CA GLY A 142 27.01 -7.72 -12.48
C GLY A 142 26.31 -6.35 -12.52
N ILE A 143 25.04 -6.30 -12.92
CA ILE A 143 24.19 -5.10 -12.96
C ILE A 143 23.08 -5.24 -11.89
N ASP A 144 22.62 -4.11 -11.35
CA ASP A 144 21.59 -4.00 -10.30
C ASP A 144 20.31 -3.44 -10.96
N GLN A 145 19.59 -4.27 -11.72
CA GLN A 145 18.54 -3.80 -12.64
C GLN A 145 17.35 -3.16 -11.92
N ASN A 146 17.07 -3.56 -10.67
CA ASN A 146 16.02 -2.96 -9.84
C ASN A 146 16.52 -1.83 -8.92
N CYS A 147 17.79 -1.43 -9.03
CA CYS A 147 18.43 -0.38 -8.23
C CYS A 147 18.35 -0.55 -6.69
N ASN A 148 18.25 -1.78 -6.16
CA ASN A 148 18.24 -2.02 -4.70
C ASN A 148 19.63 -1.86 -4.04
N GLY A 149 20.68 -1.71 -4.84
CA GLY A 149 22.09 -1.72 -4.44
C GLY A 149 22.74 -3.10 -4.53
N ARG A 150 22.13 -4.07 -5.23
CA ARG A 150 22.61 -5.46 -5.36
C ARG A 150 22.07 -6.15 -6.61
N ASP A 151 22.98 -6.58 -7.49
CA ASP A 151 22.78 -7.70 -8.40
C ASP A 151 22.24 -8.94 -7.62
N LEU A 152 21.12 -9.49 -8.08
CA LEU A 152 20.54 -10.74 -7.59
C LEU A 152 21.51 -11.91 -7.76
N SER A 153 22.13 -12.35 -6.67
CA SER A 153 23.00 -13.52 -6.65
C SER A 153 22.29 -14.77 -7.19
N CYS A 154 22.74 -15.28 -8.33
CA CYS A 154 22.33 -16.56 -8.88
C CYS A 154 22.94 -17.73 -8.08
N ASP A 155 22.37 -18.05 -6.92
CA ASP A 155 22.65 -19.30 -6.21
C ASP A 155 21.89 -20.46 -6.91
N VAL A 156 22.28 -20.70 -8.17
CA VAL A 156 21.72 -21.73 -9.07
C VAL A 156 22.31 -23.11 -8.78
N THR A 157 22.42 -23.44 -7.49
CA THR A 157 22.84 -24.76 -7.03
C THR A 157 21.59 -25.55 -6.69
N ASP A 158 21.05 -26.24 -7.69
CA ASP A 158 20.19 -27.44 -7.55
C ASP A 158 20.83 -28.35 -6.47
N ASN A 159 20.33 -28.23 -5.22
CA ASN A 159 21.01 -28.77 -4.03
C ASN A 159 20.63 -30.24 -3.77
N ASP A 160 19.39 -30.62 -4.10
CA ASP A 160 18.89 -31.99 -3.95
C ASP A 160 19.10 -32.90 -5.19
N GLY A 161 19.17 -32.33 -6.40
CA GLY A 161 19.43 -33.00 -7.66
C GLY A 161 18.21 -33.32 -8.55
N ASP A 162 17.05 -32.68 -8.35
CA ASP A 162 15.84 -32.91 -9.16
C ASP A 162 15.87 -32.22 -10.55
N GLY A 163 16.55 -31.07 -10.65
CA GLY A 163 16.75 -30.29 -11.88
C GLY A 163 15.94 -28.98 -12.00
N PHE A 164 15.23 -28.56 -10.96
CA PHE A 164 14.76 -27.19 -10.75
C PHE A 164 15.75 -26.41 -9.86
N THR A 165 15.44 -25.14 -9.57
CA THR A 165 16.16 -24.27 -8.63
C THR A 165 15.20 -23.23 -8.06
N PRO A 166 15.56 -22.49 -6.99
CA PRO A 166 14.76 -21.36 -6.49
C PRO A 166 14.50 -20.24 -7.50
N LEU A 167 15.21 -20.22 -8.65
CA LEU A 167 14.98 -19.30 -9.77
C LEU A 167 13.93 -19.85 -10.77
N ASP A 168 13.84 -21.17 -10.91
CA ASP A 168 12.85 -21.84 -11.78
C ASP A 168 11.46 -21.96 -11.13
N GLY A 169 11.37 -21.65 -9.83
CA GLY A 169 10.12 -21.61 -9.04
C GLY A 169 10.06 -22.57 -7.87
N ASP A 170 11.16 -23.28 -7.58
CA ASP A 170 11.28 -24.18 -6.44
C ASP A 170 11.06 -23.45 -5.10
N CYS A 171 10.35 -24.11 -4.20
CA CYS A 171 9.96 -23.62 -2.90
C CYS A 171 10.62 -24.35 -1.70
N ASP A 172 11.36 -25.47 -1.91
CA ASP A 172 12.22 -26.10 -0.90
C ASP A 172 13.37 -26.95 -1.52
N ASP A 173 14.33 -26.28 -2.16
CA ASP A 173 15.57 -26.80 -2.84
C ASP A 173 16.48 -27.73 -2.00
N ASP A 174 16.11 -28.08 -0.76
CA ASP A 174 16.71 -29.16 0.06
C ASP A 174 15.92 -30.51 -0.06
N ASP A 175 14.76 -30.58 -0.75
CA ASP A 175 13.92 -31.80 -0.94
C ASP A 175 13.36 -31.98 -2.38
N ALA A 176 13.97 -32.93 -3.11
CA ALA A 176 13.67 -33.36 -4.49
C ALA A 176 12.26 -33.95 -4.75
N THR A 177 11.29 -33.64 -3.89
CA THR A 177 9.86 -33.93 -4.05
C THR A 177 8.98 -32.67 -4.02
N VAL A 178 9.58 -31.50 -3.81
CA VAL A 178 8.95 -30.17 -3.82
C VAL A 178 9.51 -29.40 -5.03
N TYR A 179 8.71 -29.19 -6.07
CA TYR A 179 9.14 -28.46 -7.28
C TYR A 179 7.95 -28.04 -8.18
N PRO A 180 8.10 -27.03 -9.05
CA PRO A 180 7.05 -26.54 -9.96
C PRO A 180 6.35 -27.64 -10.77
N GLY A 181 5.11 -27.97 -10.39
CA GLY A 181 4.32 -29.01 -11.04
C GLY A 181 4.72 -30.44 -10.69
N ALA A 182 5.14 -30.68 -9.44
CA ALA A 182 5.26 -32.01 -8.83
C ALA A 182 3.89 -32.72 -8.68
N SER A 183 3.63 -33.37 -7.54
CA SER A 183 2.35 -34.02 -7.26
C SER A 183 2.08 -34.05 -5.77
N GLU A 184 1.10 -33.24 -5.34
CA GLU A 184 0.70 -33.11 -3.94
C GLU A 184 0.56 -34.44 -3.21
N LEU A 185 1.15 -34.46 -2.03
CA LEU A 185 0.99 -35.48 -1.02
C LEU A 185 -0.13 -35.07 -0.04
N CYS A 186 -0.13 -35.67 1.15
CA CYS A 186 -1.00 -35.30 2.25
C CYS A 186 -0.14 -35.24 3.52
N ASP A 187 0.87 -34.36 3.46
CA ASP A 187 1.89 -34.16 4.49
C ASP A 187 1.88 -32.72 5.04
N GLY A 188 1.14 -31.80 4.43
CA GLY A 188 1.06 -30.39 4.80
C GLY A 188 2.16 -29.51 4.19
N GLN A 189 2.76 -29.93 3.07
CA GLN A 189 3.70 -29.16 2.27
C GLN A 189 3.03 -28.68 0.96
N ASP A 190 3.61 -27.66 0.33
CA ASP A 190 3.25 -27.19 -1.02
C ASP A 190 4.20 -27.93 -1.97
N ASN A 191 3.82 -29.12 -2.47
CA ASN A 191 4.78 -29.93 -3.24
C ASN A 191 4.91 -29.41 -4.68
N ASP A 192 3.84 -28.90 -5.29
CA ASP A 192 3.86 -28.41 -6.68
C ASP A 192 4.17 -26.90 -6.84
N CYS A 193 4.34 -26.18 -5.72
CA CYS A 193 4.68 -24.77 -5.60
C CYS A 193 3.67 -23.78 -6.24
N ASP A 194 2.37 -24.14 -6.34
CA ASP A 194 1.25 -23.26 -6.74
C ASP A 194 0.96 -22.14 -5.71
N GLY A 195 1.43 -22.27 -4.47
CA GLY A 195 1.11 -21.38 -3.35
C GLY A 195 -0.02 -21.88 -2.47
N ARG A 196 -0.23 -23.20 -2.45
CA ARG A 196 -1.29 -23.91 -1.70
C ARG A 196 -0.70 -25.09 -0.93
N THR A 197 -1.46 -26.15 -0.67
CA THR A 197 -1.10 -27.23 0.27
C THR A 197 -2.13 -28.36 0.18
N ASP A 198 -1.68 -29.57 -0.15
CA ASP A 198 -2.46 -30.79 -0.30
C ASP A 198 -3.66 -30.68 -1.30
N GLU A 199 -3.79 -29.63 -2.13
CA GLU A 199 -5.06 -29.30 -2.81
C GLU A 199 -5.39 -30.15 -4.03
N ALA A 200 -4.42 -30.72 -4.76
CA ALA A 200 -4.71 -31.74 -5.78
C ALA A 200 -5.32 -33.03 -5.19
N LEU A 201 -5.33 -33.16 -3.85
CA LEU A 201 -6.12 -34.17 -3.12
C LEU A 201 -7.44 -33.65 -2.57
N ASN A 202 -7.78 -32.36 -2.70
CA ASN A 202 -8.97 -31.73 -2.12
C ASN A 202 -9.93 -31.12 -3.18
N PRO A 203 -11.24 -30.96 -2.89
CA PRO A 203 -12.15 -30.25 -3.79
C PRO A 203 -11.95 -28.72 -3.81
N PRO A 204 -12.12 -28.04 -4.96
CA PRO A 204 -12.59 -28.58 -6.25
C PRO A 204 -11.51 -29.20 -7.16
N GLU A 205 -10.23 -29.03 -6.88
CA GLU A 205 -9.11 -29.42 -7.74
C GLU A 205 -8.98 -30.95 -7.93
N GLY A 206 -9.20 -31.76 -6.89
CA GLY A 206 -9.05 -33.22 -6.96
C GLY A 206 -9.83 -34.05 -5.92
N GLY A 207 -9.27 -35.23 -5.63
CA GLY A 207 -9.86 -36.24 -4.73
C GLY A 207 -10.62 -37.40 -5.43
N GLU A 208 -10.26 -38.64 -5.12
CA GLU A 208 -10.93 -39.85 -5.66
C GLU A 208 -12.32 -40.07 -5.02
N PRO A 209 -13.36 -40.49 -5.78
CA PRO A 209 -14.74 -40.60 -5.28
C PRO A 209 -14.91 -41.67 -4.19
N CYS A 210 -15.35 -41.24 -3.02
CA CYS A 210 -15.55 -42.07 -1.84
C CYS A 210 -17.03 -42.14 -1.41
N ALA A 211 -17.30 -42.92 -0.36
CA ALA A 211 -18.57 -42.87 0.34
C ALA A 211 -18.41 -43.25 1.81
N ASN A 212 -19.13 -42.57 2.69
CA ASN A 212 -19.10 -42.76 4.14
C ASN A 212 -20.52 -42.97 4.68
N GLY A 213 -20.65 -43.62 5.84
CA GLY A 213 -21.93 -44.02 6.42
C GLY A 213 -22.53 -45.29 5.80
N ARG A 214 -23.50 -45.88 6.52
CA ARG A 214 -24.22 -47.10 6.14
C ARG A 214 -25.70 -46.79 5.86
N GLY A 215 -26.48 -47.78 5.43
CA GLY A 215 -27.92 -47.64 5.20
C GLY A 215 -28.34 -46.41 4.38
N ILE A 216 -29.41 -45.76 4.81
CA ILE A 216 -29.86 -44.46 4.27
C ILE A 216 -28.90 -43.32 4.61
N CYS A 217 -28.02 -43.50 5.59
CA CYS A 217 -27.02 -42.51 6.00
C CYS A 217 -25.83 -42.45 5.05
N ARG A 218 -25.66 -43.42 4.14
CA ARG A 218 -24.54 -43.41 3.19
C ARG A 218 -24.56 -42.14 2.34
N ARG A 219 -23.47 -41.39 2.34
CA ARG A 219 -23.24 -40.21 1.48
C ARG A 219 -22.04 -40.46 0.58
N GLN A 220 -22.09 -39.90 -0.62
CA GLN A 220 -20.94 -39.81 -1.52
C GLN A 220 -20.16 -38.52 -1.22
N GLY A 221 -18.89 -38.54 -1.58
CA GLY A 221 -17.96 -37.42 -1.49
C GLY A 221 -16.66 -37.82 -2.18
N VAL A 222 -15.54 -37.25 -1.78
CA VAL A 222 -14.20 -37.62 -2.25
C VAL A 222 -13.21 -37.82 -1.10
N LEU A 223 -12.13 -38.53 -1.39
CA LEU A 223 -10.95 -38.50 -0.54
C LEU A 223 -10.35 -37.08 -0.57
N ALA A 224 -10.06 -36.56 0.62
CA ALA A 224 -9.55 -35.23 0.93
C ALA A 224 -8.43 -35.36 1.97
N CYS A 225 -7.47 -34.43 2.00
CA CYS A 225 -6.46 -34.41 3.07
C CYS A 225 -7.06 -33.76 4.33
N LEU A 226 -7.31 -34.57 5.37
CA LEU A 226 -8.04 -34.14 6.57
C LEU A 226 -7.30 -34.60 7.84
N ASP A 227 -6.83 -33.63 8.63
CA ASP A 227 -5.93 -33.80 9.78
C ASP A 227 -4.61 -34.53 9.42
N GLY A 228 -3.98 -34.20 8.29
CA GLY A 228 -2.74 -34.84 7.82
C GLY A 228 -2.94 -36.32 7.47
N ALA A 229 -4.11 -36.68 6.92
CA ALA A 229 -4.41 -38.01 6.44
C ALA A 229 -5.49 -38.00 5.35
N ILE A 230 -5.30 -38.78 4.29
CA ILE A 230 -6.30 -38.96 3.23
C ILE A 230 -7.54 -39.65 3.81
N ARG A 231 -8.68 -38.95 3.81
CA ARG A 231 -9.96 -39.41 4.38
C ARG A 231 -11.14 -38.97 3.52
N CYS A 232 -12.24 -39.71 3.60
CA CYS A 232 -13.48 -39.36 2.89
C CYS A 232 -14.15 -38.14 3.54
N ASP A 233 -14.32 -37.04 2.80
CA ASP A 233 -14.96 -35.79 3.27
C ASP A 233 -16.44 -35.98 3.64
N ALA A 234 -17.09 -36.97 3.02
CA ALA A 234 -18.50 -37.25 3.14
C ALA A 234 -18.93 -37.41 4.61
N GLN A 235 -19.68 -36.43 5.12
CA GLN A 235 -20.34 -36.53 6.41
C GLN A 235 -21.53 -37.49 6.28
N PRO A 236 -21.63 -38.57 7.08
CA PRO A 236 -22.78 -39.46 7.06
C PRO A 236 -24.10 -38.72 7.32
N GLY A 237 -25.18 -39.20 6.71
CA GLY A 237 -26.54 -38.81 7.07
C GLY A 237 -26.82 -39.10 8.56
N ARG A 238 -27.80 -38.39 9.12
CA ARG A 238 -28.20 -38.62 10.51
C ARG A 238 -29.05 -39.90 10.61
N PRO A 239 -28.72 -40.83 11.53
CA PRO A 239 -29.63 -41.89 11.97
C PRO A 239 -31.06 -41.41 12.15
N GLN A 240 -32.02 -42.17 11.62
CA GLN A 240 -33.44 -42.00 11.90
C GLN A 240 -33.90 -43.06 12.92
N VAL A 241 -35.21 -43.24 13.07
CA VAL A 241 -35.77 -44.35 13.86
C VAL A 241 -36.29 -45.39 12.87
N GLU A 242 -35.83 -46.63 13.06
CA GLU A 242 -36.11 -47.76 12.19
C GLU A 242 -37.61 -48.11 12.06
N ILE A 243 -38.01 -48.60 10.88
CA ILE A 243 -39.38 -49.03 10.53
C ILE A 243 -39.30 -50.21 9.53
N CYS A 244 -40.21 -51.22 9.57
CA CYS A 244 -40.22 -52.32 8.56
C CYS A 244 -40.43 -51.76 7.13
N ASN A 245 -39.36 -51.37 6.43
CA ASN A 245 -39.36 -50.80 5.08
C ASN A 245 -38.33 -51.47 4.13
N GLY A 246 -37.38 -52.24 4.67
CA GLY A 246 -36.33 -52.95 3.93
C GLY A 246 -35.06 -52.13 3.67
N LEU A 247 -34.88 -51.02 4.39
CA LEU A 247 -33.67 -50.20 4.45
C LEU A 247 -33.09 -50.27 5.88
N ASP A 248 -31.93 -49.64 6.05
CA ASP A 248 -31.16 -49.50 7.29
C ASP A 248 -31.25 -47.99 7.60
N ASP A 249 -32.29 -47.58 8.35
CA ASP A 249 -32.66 -46.17 8.58
C ASP A 249 -31.93 -45.57 9.80
N ASP A 250 -31.70 -46.38 10.83
CA ASP A 250 -30.91 -46.14 12.04
C ASP A 250 -29.39 -46.11 11.74
N CYS A 251 -28.93 -46.91 10.78
CA CYS A 251 -27.56 -46.96 10.29
C CYS A 251 -26.52 -47.66 11.21
N ASP A 252 -26.93 -48.42 12.23
CA ASP A 252 -26.06 -49.40 12.92
C ASP A 252 -25.58 -50.51 11.97
N GLY A 253 -26.37 -50.80 10.93
CA GLY A 253 -26.04 -51.78 9.92
C GLY A 253 -26.55 -53.19 10.17
N THR A 254 -27.69 -53.33 10.84
CA THR A 254 -28.60 -54.44 10.56
C THR A 254 -29.60 -54.00 9.46
N THR A 255 -30.87 -54.38 9.49
CA THR A 255 -31.95 -53.87 8.61
C THR A 255 -33.31 -54.17 9.27
N ASP A 256 -34.20 -53.18 9.32
CA ASP A 256 -35.52 -53.18 9.99
C ASP A 256 -35.49 -53.32 11.54
N GLU A 257 -34.34 -53.40 12.22
CA GLU A 257 -34.25 -53.70 13.67
C GLU A 257 -34.73 -52.62 14.65
N LEU A 258 -35.51 -53.05 15.66
CA LEU A 258 -36.16 -52.12 16.57
C LEU A 258 -35.47 -51.94 17.92
N PRO A 259 -35.34 -50.69 18.41
CA PRO A 259 -34.76 -50.35 19.72
C PRO A 259 -35.36 -51.12 20.90
N GLY A 260 -34.70 -52.23 21.27
CA GLY A 260 -34.99 -53.01 22.49
C GLY A 260 -35.56 -54.42 22.26
N THR A 261 -35.84 -54.86 21.03
CA THR A 261 -36.38 -56.20 20.76
C THR A 261 -35.77 -56.87 19.51
N GLY A 262 -34.72 -57.68 19.70
CA GLY A 262 -34.08 -58.46 18.62
C GLY A 262 -34.82 -59.75 18.22
N GLU A 263 -36.10 -59.62 17.84
CA GLU A 263 -36.93 -60.68 17.23
C GLU A 263 -37.05 -60.48 15.70
N PRO A 264 -38.08 -61.01 15.00
CA PRO A 264 -38.47 -60.50 13.66
C PRO A 264 -39.96 -60.08 13.51
N CYS A 265 -40.25 -59.03 12.72
CA CYS A 265 -41.61 -58.70 12.24
C CYS A 265 -42.08 -59.75 11.29
N VAL A 266 -43.39 -60.00 11.34
CA VAL A 266 -44.07 -60.65 10.25
C VAL A 266 -45.32 -59.85 9.92
N VAL A 267 -45.24 -59.03 8.87
CA VAL A 267 -46.38 -58.24 8.41
C VAL A 267 -47.22 -59.11 7.46
N GLY A 268 -48.52 -59.22 7.75
CA GLY A 268 -49.48 -60.01 6.98
C GLY A 268 -49.90 -61.31 7.66
N VAL A 269 -50.96 -61.95 7.13
CA VAL A 269 -51.56 -63.17 7.67
C VAL A 269 -51.67 -64.23 6.57
N GLY A 270 -51.33 -65.48 6.89
CA GLY A 270 -51.36 -66.59 5.92
C GLY A 270 -50.26 -66.47 4.85
N ALA A 271 -50.55 -66.86 3.61
CA ALA A 271 -49.59 -66.93 2.50
C ALA A 271 -49.02 -65.55 2.02
N CYS A 272 -49.31 -64.47 2.75
CA CYS A 272 -48.78 -63.12 2.49
C CYS A 272 -47.77 -62.65 3.56
N GLN A 273 -47.35 -63.51 4.49
CA GLN A 273 -46.30 -63.19 5.46
C GLN A 273 -44.97 -62.81 4.78
N ARG A 274 -44.33 -61.73 5.26
CA ARG A 274 -42.95 -61.32 4.98
C ARG A 274 -42.24 -60.96 6.29
N GLN A 275 -40.93 -61.20 6.38
CA GLN A 275 -40.12 -60.98 7.59
C GLN A 275 -39.46 -59.57 7.62
N GLY A 276 -39.20 -58.99 8.81
CA GLY A 276 -38.56 -57.67 9.12
C GLY A 276 -38.34 -57.49 10.66
N LEU A 277 -38.61 -56.35 11.33
CA LEU A 277 -38.68 -56.19 12.83
C LEU A 277 -39.78 -55.24 13.42
N THR A 278 -40.56 -55.67 14.44
CA THR A 278 -42.02 -55.31 14.61
C THR A 278 -42.40 -54.05 15.41
N ALA A 279 -43.03 -53.09 14.73
CA ALA A 279 -43.56 -51.80 15.23
C ALA A 279 -44.26 -51.80 16.60
#